data_AF-G8LW42-F1
#
_entry.id   AF-G8LW42-F1
#
_cell.length_a   1.000
_cell.length_b   1.000
_cell.length_c   1.000
_cell.angle_alpha   90.00
_cell.angle_beta   90.00
_cell.angle_gamma   90.00
#
_symmetry.space_group_name_H-M   'P 1'
#
loop_
_entity.id
_entity.type
_entity.pdbx_description
1 polymer ?
#
loop_
_entity_poly.entity_id
_entity_poly.type
_entity_poly.pdbx_seq_one_letter_code
_entity_poly.pdbx_strand_id
1 'polypeptide(L)' 'MAAKDKVNNIEALIDATKDENLNERKQNWAAFVESTVVNFFIDCKLEKLNIEDGKGNKAKLVRQKDDSIKVEYTSTTTL' A
#
# COMPACT_ATOMS: atom_id res chain seq x y z
N MET A 1 -24.64 -14.89 -22.12
CA MET A 1 -23.24 -15.33 -22.27
C MET A 1 -22.43 -14.59 -21.21
N ALA A 2 -22.01 -15.28 -20.16
CA ALA A 2 -21.40 -14.65 -18.98
C ALA A 2 -19.92 -14.39 -19.21
N ALA A 3 -19.48 -13.14 -19.09
CA ALA A 3 -18.06 -12.79 -19.05
C ALA A 3 -17.47 -13.26 -17.72
N LYS A 4 -16.89 -14.47 -17.71
CA LYS A 4 -16.03 -14.97 -16.63
C LYS A 4 -14.59 -14.96 -17.13
N ASP A 5 -13.97 -13.79 -17.17
CA ASP A 5 -12.55 -13.70 -17.48
C ASP A 5 -11.91 -12.59 -16.64
N LYS A 6 -10.78 -12.95 -16.01
CA LYS A 6 -9.92 -12.15 -15.10
C LYS A 6 -10.25 -12.18 -13.61
N VAL A 7 -10.34 -13.38 -13.03
CA VAL A 7 -9.70 -13.57 -11.71
C VAL A 7 -8.26 -13.99 -11.98
N ASN A 8 -7.37 -13.00 -12.09
CA ASN A 8 -5.94 -13.27 -12.14
C ASN A 8 -5.56 -14.05 -10.88
N ASN A 9 -4.73 -15.07 -11.03
CA ASN A 9 -4.38 -16.05 -10.02
C ASN A 9 -3.58 -15.42 -8.85
N ILE A 10 -4.24 -14.65 -7.99
CA ILE A 10 -3.64 -13.91 -6.86
C ILE A 10 -2.90 -14.87 -5.92
N GLU A 11 -3.36 -16.11 -5.79
CA GLU A 11 -2.74 -17.14 -4.95
C GLU A 11 -1.29 -17.45 -5.37
N ALA A 12 -1.00 -17.50 -6.67
CA ALA A 12 0.36 -17.73 -7.17
C ALA A 12 1.29 -16.53 -6.92
N LEU A 13 0.77 -15.31 -6.92
CA LEU A 13 1.53 -14.10 -6.58
C LEU A 13 1.83 -14.02 -5.08
N ILE A 14 0.88 -14.45 -4.23
CA ILE A 14 1.09 -14.54 -2.78
C ILE A 14 2.17 -15.58 -2.48
N ASP A 15 2.13 -16.75 -3.12
CA ASP A 15 3.13 -17.80 -2.88
C ASP A 15 4.53 -17.41 -3.36
N ALA A 16 4.62 -16.72 -4.51
CA ALA A 16 5.88 -16.16 -5.02
C ALA A 16 6.46 -15.01 -4.18
N THR A 17 5.64 -14.37 -3.33
CA THR A 17 6.04 -13.27 -2.43
C THR A 17 6.08 -13.69 -0.96
N LYS A 18 5.83 -14.97 -0.64
CA LYS A 18 6.05 -15.53 0.70
C LYS A 18 7.53 -15.48 1.02
N ASP A 19 7.92 -14.37 1.62
CA ASP A 19 9.17 -14.23 2.32
C ASP A 19 9.07 -15.10 3.59
N GLU A 20 9.84 -16.19 3.66
CA GLU A 20 9.85 -17.10 4.82
C GLU A 20 10.27 -16.40 6.13
N ASN A 21 10.70 -15.14 6.03
CA ASN A 21 11.21 -14.31 7.11
C ASN A 21 10.28 -13.13 7.50
N LEU A 22 8.96 -13.31 7.34
CA LEU A 22 7.92 -12.35 7.74
C LEU A 22 8.06 -11.83 9.18
N ASN A 23 8.66 -12.61 10.09
CA ASN A 23 8.79 -12.26 11.50
C ASN A 23 9.87 -11.17 11.74
N GLU A 24 10.84 -11.01 10.84
CA GLU A 24 11.90 -9.98 10.93
C GLU A 24 11.45 -8.62 10.38
N ARG A 25 10.40 -8.59 9.55
CA ARG A 25 9.79 -7.34 9.03
C ARG A 25 8.56 -6.92 9.84
N LYS A 26 8.69 -6.81 11.16
CA LYS A 26 7.76 -5.99 11.97
C LYS A 26 7.96 -4.51 11.66
N GLN A 27 7.79 -4.10 10.40
CA GLN A 27 7.76 -2.70 10.04
C GLN A 27 6.50 -2.08 10.64
N ASN A 28 6.70 -1.01 11.42
CA ASN A 28 5.62 -0.14 11.83
C ASN A 28 4.93 0.42 10.57
N TRP A 29 3.61 0.59 10.61
CA TRP A 29 2.80 1.13 9.52
C TRP A 29 3.43 2.36 8.84
N ALA A 30 3.92 3.33 9.64
CA ALA A 30 4.58 4.50 9.10
C ALA A 30 5.83 4.14 8.26
N ALA A 31 6.69 3.25 8.77
CA ALA A 31 7.88 2.82 8.06
C ALA A 31 7.55 2.05 6.77
N PHE A 32 6.47 1.27 6.75
CA PHE A 32 5.97 0.62 5.54
C PHE A 32 5.52 1.65 4.49
N VAL A 33 4.76 2.66 4.91
CA VAL A 33 4.27 3.70 4.02
C VAL A 33 5.42 4.53 3.44
N GLU A 34 6.34 5.00 4.28
CA GLU A 34 7.46 5.87 3.89
C GLU A 34 8.49 5.18 3.01
N SER A 35 8.55 3.84 3.03
CA SER A 35 9.43 3.07 2.18
C SER A 35 8.68 2.51 0.96
N THR A 36 7.93 1.44 1.18
CA THR A 36 7.36 0.62 0.10
C THR A 36 6.30 1.39 -0.68
N VAL A 37 5.40 2.07 0.03
CA VAL A 37 4.26 2.74 -0.61
C VAL A 37 4.71 4.01 -1.33
N VAL A 38 5.59 4.81 -0.73
CA VAL A 38 6.16 6.01 -1.39
C VAL A 38 6.96 5.63 -2.63
N ASN A 39 7.82 4.60 -2.56
CA ASN A 39 8.59 4.15 -3.72
C ASN A 39 7.67 3.69 -4.85
N PHE A 40 6.67 2.85 -4.55
CA PHE A 40 5.65 2.45 -5.53
C PHE A 40 4.91 3.65 -6.13
N PHE A 41 4.55 4.63 -5.31
CA PHE A 41 3.86 5.84 -5.75
C PHE A 41 4.70 6.68 -6.74
N ILE A 42 6.02 6.75 -6.52
CA ILE A 42 6.97 7.42 -7.40
C ILE A 42 7.15 6.63 -8.69
N ASP A 43 7.44 5.34 -8.61
CA ASP A 43 7.78 4.47 -9.75
C ASP A 43 6.61 4.35 -10.73
N CYS A 44 5.38 4.26 -10.21
CA CYS A 44 4.18 4.23 -11.02
C CYS A 44 3.68 5.62 -11.45
N LYS A 45 4.39 6.70 -11.08
CA LYS A 45 4.04 8.10 -11.39
C LYS A 45 2.60 8.44 -11.03
N LEU A 46 2.17 8.01 -9.84
CA LEU A 46 0.81 8.24 -9.37
C LEU A 46 0.63 9.70 -8.92
N GLU A 47 -0.60 10.20 -9.08
CA GLU A 47 -1.00 11.52 -8.57
C GLU A 47 -1.64 11.43 -7.17
N LYS A 48 -2.34 10.33 -6.87
CA LYS A 48 -3.02 10.12 -5.60
C LYS A 48 -3.16 8.63 -5.27
N LEU A 49 -2.93 8.28 -4.00
CA LEU A 49 -3.10 6.92 -3.47
C LEU A 49 -3.68 7.00 -2.05
N ASN A 50 -4.63 6.11 -1.74
CA ASN A 50 -5.13 5.90 -0.38
C ASN A 50 -4.94 4.43 -0.04
N ILE A 51 -4.46 4.16 1.17
CA ILE A 51 -4.19 2.80 1.65
C ILE A 51 -4.66 2.65 3.10
N GLU A 52 -5.18 1.47 3.43
CA GLU A 52 -5.67 1.10 4.76
C GLU A 52 -5.30 -0.35 5.04
N ASP A 53 -4.84 -0.64 6.26
CA ASP A 53 -4.42 -1.99 6.69
C ASP A 53 -5.54 -2.86 7.28
N GLY A 54 -6.77 -2.32 7.34
CA GLY A 54 -7.93 -2.97 7.96
C GLY A 54 -7.91 -3.01 9.50
N LYS A 55 -6.88 -2.45 10.13
CA LYS A 55 -6.75 -2.32 11.60
C LYS A 55 -6.87 -0.88 12.07
N GLY A 56 -7.39 -0.01 11.21
CA GLY A 56 -7.61 1.40 11.50
C GLY A 56 -6.43 2.31 11.16
N ASN A 57 -5.32 1.77 10.62
CA ASN A 57 -4.23 2.60 10.11
C ASN A 57 -4.51 2.96 8.65
N LYS A 58 -4.58 4.26 8.36
CA LYS A 58 -4.78 4.78 7.00
C LYS A 58 -3.65 5.73 6.63
N ALA A 59 -3.32 5.76 5.34
CA ALA A 59 -2.42 6.75 4.77
C ALA A 59 -2.94 7.23 3.42
N LYS A 60 -2.69 8.50 3.12
CA LYS A 60 -3.03 9.14 1.85
C LYS A 60 -1.80 9.84 1.30
N LEU A 61 -1.43 9.50 0.08
CA LEU A 61 -0.33 10.11 -0.65
C LEU A 61 -0.91 10.97 -1.77
N VAL A 62 -0.44 12.21 -1.90
CA VAL A 62 -0.85 13.14 -2.95
C VAL A 62 0.38 13.84 -3.51
N ARG A 63 0.57 13.73 -4.83
CA ARG A 63 1.58 14.50 -5.55
C ARG A 63 1.12 15.95 -5.65
N GLN A 64 1.99 16.86 -5.24
CA GLN A 64 1.75 18.30 -5.30
C GLN A 64 2.21 18.86 -6.65
N LYS A 65 1.87 20.12 -6.91
CA LYS A 65 2.22 20.81 -8.16
C LYS A 65 3.73 21.05 -8.32
N ASP A 66 4.48 21.05 -7.22
CA ASP A 66 5.94 21.17 -7.18
C ASP A 66 6.65 19.80 -7.21
N ASP A 67 5.91 18.74 -7.57
CA ASP A 67 6.35 17.33 -7.57
C ASP A 67 6.71 16.78 -6.17
N SER A 68 6.47 17.54 -5.09
CA SER A 68 6.59 17.02 -3.73
C SER A 68 5.46 16.03 -3.40
N ILE A 69 5.72 15.08 -2.51
CA ILE A 69 4.74 14.08 -2.08
C ILE A 69 4.28 14.43 -0.67
N LYS A 70 2.98 14.71 -0.54
CA LYS A 70 2.34 14.86 0.78
C LYS A 70 1.81 13.51 1.25
N VAL A 71 2.27 13.06 2.42
CA VAL A 71 1.77 11.87 3.09
C VAL A 71 0.95 12.29 4.31
N GLU A 72 -0.32 11.86 4.38
CA GLU A 72 -1.24 12.15 5.47
C GLU A 72 -1.64 10.84 6.15
N TYR A 73 -1.36 10.69 7.45
CA TYR A 73 -1.78 9.54 8.24
C TYR A 73 -3.11 9.83 8.92
N THR A 74 -3.98 8.84 8.99
CA THR A 74 -5.22 8.93 9.76
C THR A 74 -5.45 7.62 10.48
N SER A 75 -5.45 7.66 11.81
CA SER A 75 -5.78 6.50 12.64
C SER A 75 -7.24 6.59 13.08
N THR A 76 -7.99 5.51 12.91
CA THR A 76 -9.35 5.42 13.44
C THR A 76 -9.28 4.86 14.85
N THR A 77 -8.82 5.67 15.81
CA THR A 77 -8.95 5.31 17.22
C THR A 77 -10.37 5.68 17.64
N THR A 78 -11.30 4.74 17.53
CA THR A 78 -12.58 4.85 18.24
C THR A 78 -12.28 4.53 19.71
N LEU A 79 -12.21 5.57 20.55
CA LEU A 79 -12.21 5.44 22.01
C LEU A 79 -13.56 4.92 22.51
#